data_AF-A0A1G3TFF9-F1
#
_entry.id   AF-A0A1G3TFF9-F1
#
_cell.length_a   1.000
_cell.length_b   1.000
_cell.length_c   1.000
_cell.angle_alpha   90.00
_cell.angle_beta   90.00
_cell.angle_gamma   90.00
#
_symmetry.space_group_name_H-M   'P 1'
#
loop_
_entity.id
_entity.type
_entity.pdbx_description
1 polymer ?
#
loop_
_entity_poly.entity_id
_entity_poly.type
_entity_poly.pdbx_seq_one_letter_code
_entity_poly.pdbx_strand_id
1 'polypeptide(L)'
;MWLDKLKIAIIEKNADAISRLLDDIPQLKDKKEIEEAVYLLKEATSLMHTLKNETSASMKQIKKNLDFLRSTDVHTSKKLDIRS
;
A
#
# COMPACT_ATOMS: atom_id res chain seq x y z
N MET A 1 -25.76 4.52 -2.26
CA MET A 1 -24.73 5.35 -2.92
C MET A 1 -23.35 5.26 -2.28
N TRP A 2 -23.16 5.58 -0.98
CA TRP A 2 -21.84 5.44 -0.33
C TRP A 2 -21.40 3.97 -0.20
N LEU A 3 -22.30 3.09 0.26
CA LEU A 3 -22.04 1.64 0.33
C LEU A 3 -21.67 1.04 -1.03
N ASP A 4 -22.33 1.49 -2.10
CA ASP A 4 -22.03 1.04 -3.46
C ASP A 4 -20.64 1.50 -3.91
N LYS A 5 -20.28 2.75 -3.60
CA LYS A 5 -18.92 3.27 -3.85
C LYS A 5 -17.87 2.50 -3.05
N LEU A 6 -18.17 2.14 -1.80
CA LEU A 6 -17.26 1.34 -0.97
C LEU A 6 -17.07 -0.05 -1.55
N LYS A 7 -18.16 -0.71 -1.98
CA LYS A 7 -18.07 -2.01 -2.68
C LYS A 7 -17.22 -1.92 -3.95
N ILE A 8 -17.46 -0.92 -4.79
CA ILE A 8 -16.68 -0.70 -6.02
C ILE A 8 -15.21 -0.52 -5.68
N ALA A 9 -14.89 0.33 -4.70
CA ALA A 9 -13.51 0.58 -4.28
C ALA A 9 -12.81 -0.68 -3.74
N ILE A 10 -13.54 -1.53 -3.00
CA ILE A 10 -13.03 -2.83 -2.53
C ILE A 10 -12.77 -3.78 -3.70
N ILE A 11 -13.71 -3.90 -4.65
CA ILE A 11 -13.58 -4.78 -5.83
C ILE A 11 -12.41 -4.35 -6.71
N GLU A 12 -12.27 -3.04 -6.95
CA GLU A 12 -11.16 -2.46 -7.72
C GLU A 12 -9.82 -2.48 -6.96
N LYS A 13 -9.83 -2.89 -5.68
CA LYS A 13 -8.67 -2.83 -4.76
C LYS A 13 -8.03 -1.45 -4.69
N ASN A 14 -8.84 -0.40 -4.81
CA ASN A 14 -8.38 0.97 -4.89
C ASN A 14 -8.25 1.58 -3.49
N ALA A 15 -7.06 1.47 -2.90
CA ALA A 15 -6.78 1.94 -1.54
C ALA A 15 -7.05 3.45 -1.37
N ASP A 16 -6.79 4.27 -2.38
CA ASP A 16 -7.05 5.72 -2.31
C ASP A 16 -8.54 6.02 -2.28
N ALA A 17 -9.34 5.31 -3.08
CA ALA A 17 -10.78 5.46 -3.08
C ALA A 17 -11.39 5.00 -1.75
N ILE A 18 -10.90 3.90 -1.19
CA ILE A 18 -11.30 3.44 0.16
C ILE A 18 -10.97 4.51 1.20
N SER A 19 -9.75 5.04 1.20
CA SER A 19 -9.33 6.07 2.16
C SER A 19 -10.23 7.32 2.09
N ARG A 20 -10.51 7.83 0.89
CA ARG A 20 -11.38 9.00 0.71
C ARG A 20 -12.82 8.76 1.19
N LEU A 21 -13.31 7.52 1.06
CA LEU A 21 -14.65 7.16 1.55
C LEU A 21 -14.70 7.05 3.08
N LEU A 22 -13.56 6.79 3.73
CA LEU A 22 -13.46 6.77 5.19
C LEU A 22 -13.31 8.17 5.81
N ASP A 23 -12.84 9.15 5.03
CA ASP A 23 -12.73 10.54 5.48
C ASP A 23 -14.11 11.21 5.67
N ASP A 24 -15.11 10.78 4.90
CA ASP A 24 -16.49 11.30 4.97
C ASP A 24 -17.48 10.13 5.03
N ILE A 25 -17.73 9.65 6.25
CA ILE A 25 -18.69 8.57 6.51
C ILE A 25 -20.08 9.19 6.73
N PRO A 26 -21.07 8.90 5.86
CA PRO A 26 -22.42 9.42 6.02
C PRO A 26 -23.12 8.79 7.23
N GLN A 27 -24.14 9.48 7.77
CA GLN A 27 -25.03 8.86 8.74
C GLN A 27 -25.84 7.74 8.09
N LEU A 28 -25.64 6.51 8.58
CA LEU A 28 -26.45 5.34 8.26
C LEU A 28 -27.60 5.26 9.27
N LYS A 29 -28.83 5.18 8.77
CA LYS A 29 -30.04 5.19 9.61
C LYS A 29 -30.68 3.81 9.73
N ASP A 30 -30.51 2.98 8.71
CA ASP A 30 -31.09 1.65 8.66
C ASP A 30 -30.15 0.61 9.28
N LYS A 31 -30.71 -0.29 10.09
CA LYS A 31 -29.93 -1.34 10.75
C LYS A 31 -29.21 -2.24 9.76
N LYS A 32 -29.84 -2.55 8.62
CA LYS A 32 -29.27 -3.40 7.57
C LYS A 32 -28.12 -2.69 6.85
N GLU A 33 -28.26 -1.39 6.60
CA GLU A 33 -27.16 -0.58 6.04
C GLU A 33 -25.95 -0.54 6.97
N ILE A 34 -26.18 -0.45 8.29
CA ILE A 34 -25.11 -0.48 9.30
C ILE A 34 -24.42 -1.84 9.32
N GLU A 35 -25.18 -2.94 9.35
CA GLU A 35 -24.60 -4.29 9.29
C GLU A 35 -23.77 -4.49 8.02
N GLU A 36 -24.31 -4.07 6.87
CA GLU A 36 -23.61 -4.14 5.59
C GLU A 36 -22.31 -3.31 5.59
N ALA A 37 -22.36 -2.08 6.10
CA ALA A 37 -21.17 -1.24 6.24
C ALA A 37 -20.10 -1.92 7.08
N VAL A 38 -20.46 -2.53 8.20
CA VAL A 38 -19.51 -3.23 9.09
C VAL A 38 -18.83 -4.39 8.36
N TYR A 39 -19.57 -5.20 7.61
CA TYR A 39 -18.97 -6.29 6.82
C TYR A 39 -18.04 -5.77 5.73
N LEU A 40 -18.44 -4.71 5.02
CA LEU A 40 -17.60 -4.09 3.99
C LEU A 40 -16.32 -3.47 4.57
N LEU A 41 -16.41 -2.83 5.74
CA LEU A 41 -15.24 -2.26 6.42
C LEU A 41 -14.27 -3.36 6.87
N LYS A 42 -14.78 -4.51 7.30
CA LYS A 42 -13.95 -5.67 7.65
C LYS A 42 -13.20 -6.21 6.43
N GLU A 43 -13.88 -6.35 5.29
CA GLU A 43 -13.26 -6.75 4.02
C GLU A 43 -12.23 -5.72 3.55
N ALA A 44 -12.56 -4.43 3.57
CA ALA A 44 -11.64 -3.35 3.23
C ALA A 44 -10.38 -3.37 4.12
N THR A 45 -10.53 -3.66 5.41
CA THR A 45 -9.40 -3.79 6.35
C THR A 45 -8.51 -4.97 5.98
N SER A 46 -9.10 -6.14 5.71
CA SER A 46 -8.38 -7.34 5.27
C SER A 46 -7.59 -7.09 3.98
N LEU A 47 -8.23 -6.42 3.03
CA LEU A 47 -7.60 -6.02 1.76
C LEU A 47 -6.41 -5.08 2.00
N MET A 48 -6.59 -4.04 2.82
CA MET A 48 -5.51 -3.08 3.10
C MET A 48 -4.31 -3.73 3.79
N HIS A 49 -4.56 -4.67 4.71
CA HIS A 49 -3.49 -5.46 5.32
C HIS A 49 -2.74 -6.31 4.29
N THR A 50 -3.45 -6.90 3.34
CA THR A 50 -2.85 -7.71 2.27
C THR A 50 -1.96 -6.84 1.38
N LEU A 51 -2.46 -5.70 0.87
CA LEU A 51 -1.67 -4.77 0.07
C LEU A 51 -0.42 -4.26 0.82
N LYS A 52 -0.56 -3.95 2.12
CA LYS A 52 0.56 -3.53 2.97
C LYS A 52 1.64 -4.61 3.05
N ASN A 53 1.23 -5.87 3.25
CA ASN A 53 2.16 -6.99 3.38
C ASN A 53 2.88 -7.27 2.06
N GLU A 54 2.16 -7.26 0.94
CA GLU A 54 2.74 -7.42 -0.40
C GLU A 54 3.74 -6.30 -0.71
N THR A 55 3.34 -5.04 -0.48
CA THR A 55 4.23 -3.89 -0.68
C THR A 55 5.48 -3.98 0.18
N SER A 56 5.35 -4.38 1.45
CA SER A 56 6.48 -4.59 2.36
C SER A 56 7.43 -5.67 1.86
N ALA A 57 6.89 -6.79 1.34
CA ALA A 57 7.69 -7.86 0.76
C ALA A 57 8.46 -7.37 -0.48
N SER A 58 7.80 -6.65 -1.39
CA SER A 58 8.44 -6.07 -2.58
C SER A 58 9.55 -5.07 -2.20
N MET A 59 9.30 -4.19 -1.24
CA MET A 59 10.29 -3.22 -0.76
C MET A 59 11.51 -3.90 -0.13
N LYS A 60 11.33 -4.98 0.62
CA LYS A 60 12.44 -5.79 1.14
C LYS A 60 13.30 -6.38 0.03
N GLN A 61 12.67 -6.89 -1.03
CA GLN A 61 13.39 -7.43 -2.19
C GLN A 61 14.16 -6.33 -2.92
N ILE A 62 13.54 -5.17 -3.16
CA ILE A 62 14.20 -4.01 -3.78
C ILE A 62 15.41 -3.59 -2.94
N LYS A 63 15.26 -3.49 -1.62
CA LYS A 63 16.36 -3.16 -0.71
C LYS A 63 17.52 -4.17 -0.82
N LYS A 64 17.21 -5.47 -0.80
CA LYS A 64 18.23 -6.52 -0.96
C LYS A 64 19.00 -6.39 -2.28
N ASN A 65 18.28 -6.10 -3.37
CA ASN A 65 18.91 -5.90 -4.68
C ASN A 65 19.80 -4.65 -4.69
N LEU A 66 19.36 -3.55 -4.07
CA LEU A 66 20.16 -2.34 -3.94
C LEU A 66 21.42 -2.56 -3.10
N ASP A 67 21.30 -3.27 -1.98
CA ASP A 67 22.43 -3.60 -1.10
C ASP A 67 23.44 -4.50 -1.84
N PHE A 68 22.97 -5.45 -2.64
CA PHE A 68 23.82 -6.26 -3.50
C PHE A 68 24.59 -5.40 -4.52
N LEU A 69 23.89 -4.54 -5.28
CA LEU A 69 24.52 -3.68 -6.28
C LEU A 69 25.59 -2.76 -5.66
N ARG A 70 25.30 -2.19 -4.49
CA ARG A 70 26.26 -1.37 -3.72
C ARG A 70 27.46 -2.16 -3.24
N SER A 71 27.27 -3.42 -2.85
CA SER A 71 28.38 -4.29 -2.44
C SER A 71 29.29 -4.69 -3.61
N THR A 72 28.75 -4.69 -4.83
CA THR A 72 29.52 -4.92 -6.06
C THR A 72 30.13 -3.65 -6.64
N ASP A 73 29.77 -2.49 -6.10
CA ASP A 73 30.31 -1.20 -6.51
C ASP A 73 31.76 -1.12 -5.99
N VAL A 74 32.70 -1.57 -6.82
CA VAL A 74 34.13 -1.45 -6.54
C VAL A 74 34.42 0.03 -6.44
N HIS A 75 34.67 0.51 -5.22
CA HIS A 75 35.14 1.87 -5.00
C HIS A 75 36.48 2.01 -5.73
N THR A 76 36.42 2.43 -6.99
CA THR A 76 37.60 2.85 -7.73
C THR A 76 38.04 4.13 -7.05
N SER A 77 38.85 3.97 -5.99
CA SER A 77 39.70 5.03 -5.48
C SER A 77 40.54 5.48 -6.67
N LYS A 78 40.02 6.45 -7.43
CA LYS A 78 40.72 7.16 -8.49
C LYS A 78 41.76 8.05 -7.82
N LYS A 79 42.76 7.43 -7.21
CA LYS A 79 44.01 8.08 -6.87
C LYS A 79 45.03 7.62 -7.91
N LEU A 80 44.85 8.09 -9.14
CA LEU A 80 45.96 8.17 -10.09
C LEU A 80 46.82 9.35 -9.62
N ASP A 81 47.64 9.11 -8.60
CA ASP A 81 48.67 10.05 -8.16
C ASP A 81 49.86 9.90 -9.11
N ILE A 82 49.71 10.42 -10.32
CA ILE A 82 50.81 10.58 -11.28
C ILE A 82 51.48 11.92 -10.97
N ARG A 83 52.24 11.97 -9.88
CA ARG A 83 53.26 13.01 -9.71
C ARG A 83 54.48 12.61 -10.54
N SER A 84 54.71 13.37 -11.61
CA SER A 84 56.01 13.49 -12.29
C SER A 84 56.95 14.36 -11.49
#